data_AF-A0A4U8T639-F1
#
_entry.id   AF-A0A4U8T639-F1
#
_cell.length_a   1.000
_cell.length_b   1.000
_cell.length_c   1.000
_cell.angle_alpha   90.00
_cell.angle_beta   90.00
_cell.angle_gamma   90.00
#
_symmetry.space_group_name_H-M   'P 1'
#
loop_
_entity.id
_entity.type
_entity.pdbx_description
1 polymer ?
#
loop_
_entity_poly.entity_id
_entity_poly.type
_entity_poly.pdbx_seq_one_letter_code
_entity_poly.pdbx_strand_id
1 'polypeptide(L)'
;MIYGGGGGNYSLVESNLDNFIDSIESSVNKDFICIPNKEFISGISCVCSDLTNLKEIENESVESFSCLGIIGLLGLGQYGDPINPSAWEQSLLSMQRVLKSGGKLLIAVQIGKKDVLQFNSGRIFRLKTICDVLNYMRLIDLNFINNHELDVYNCLYVNDNKTMVNKQNMQYLLNQDSITALIEFEKI
;
A
#
# COMPACT_ATOMS: atom_id res chain seq x y z
N MET A 1 4.34 5.77 8.31
CA MET A 1 5.72 6.30 8.13
C MET A 1 6.15 6.08 6.68
N ILE A 2 6.53 7.09 5.86
CA ILE A 2 7.14 6.88 4.51
C ILE A 2 8.68 6.83 4.60
N TYR A 3 9.28 5.66 4.43
CA TYR A 3 10.74 5.47 4.38
C TYR A 3 11.22 5.66 2.94
N GLY A 4 12.10 6.64 2.69
CA GLY A 4 12.73 6.83 1.39
C GLY A 4 14.19 6.36 1.40
N GLY A 5 14.58 5.40 0.56
CA GLY A 5 16.00 5.10 0.35
C GLY A 5 16.61 6.08 -0.66
N GLY A 6 17.86 6.49 -0.48
CA GLY A 6 18.59 7.21 -1.53
C GLY A 6 18.48 6.45 -2.86
N GLY A 7 18.05 7.13 -3.93
CA GLY A 7 17.82 6.52 -5.25
C GLY A 7 16.36 6.45 -5.73
N GLY A 8 15.38 7.04 -5.03
CA GLY A 8 14.01 7.18 -5.55
C GLY A 8 13.04 6.04 -5.19
N ASN A 9 13.26 5.36 -4.07
CA ASN A 9 12.39 4.30 -3.53
C ASN A 9 11.69 4.78 -2.25
N TYR A 10 10.38 4.54 -2.10
CA TYR A 10 9.55 4.97 -0.96
C TYR A 10 8.74 3.80 -0.37
N SER A 11 8.53 3.75 0.95
CA SER A 11 7.77 2.67 1.62
C SER A 11 6.94 3.15 2.81
N LEU A 12 5.65 2.80 2.89
CA LEU A 12 4.80 2.97 4.07
C LEU A 12 4.42 1.66 4.74
N VAL A 13 4.50 1.64 6.07
CA VAL A 13 4.03 0.53 6.91
C VAL A 13 3.17 1.09 8.04
N GLU A 14 2.02 0.45 8.30
CA GLU A 14 1.19 0.69 9.48
C GLU A 14 1.86 0.13 10.75
N SER A 15 1.80 0.85 11.86
CA SER A 15 2.58 0.55 13.06
C SER A 15 2.15 -0.68 13.87
N ASN A 16 0.98 -1.28 13.57
CA ASN A 16 0.48 -2.48 14.27
C ASN A 16 1.14 -3.81 13.84
N LEU A 17 2.27 -3.76 13.11
CA LEU A 17 3.20 -4.88 12.99
C LEU A 17 4.18 -4.81 14.19
N ASP A 18 3.64 -5.01 15.40
CA ASP A 18 4.27 -4.68 16.69
C ASP A 18 5.69 -5.26 16.86
N ASN A 19 5.98 -6.42 16.27
CA ASN A 19 7.32 -7.04 16.41
C ASN A 19 8.44 -6.36 15.59
N PHE A 20 8.13 -5.47 14.65
CA PHE A 20 9.15 -4.80 13.84
C PHE A 20 9.48 -3.37 14.33
N ILE A 21 8.59 -2.78 15.15
CA ILE A 21 8.56 -1.33 15.41
C ILE A 21 9.00 -0.97 16.85
N ASP A 22 8.96 -1.92 17.79
CA ASP A 22 9.45 -1.73 19.16
C ASP A 22 10.92 -1.27 19.27
N SER A 23 11.71 -1.45 18.22
CA SER A 23 13.09 -0.94 18.15
C SER A 23 13.21 0.57 17.90
N ILE A 24 12.14 1.27 17.49
CA ILE A 24 12.23 2.64 16.95
C ILE A 24 11.36 3.66 17.70
N GLU A 25 10.28 3.26 18.37
CA GLU A 25 9.30 4.20 18.94
C GLU A 25 9.53 4.57 20.42
N SER A 26 10.47 5.48 20.69
CA SER A 26 10.49 6.19 21.99
C SER A 26 10.09 7.67 21.92
N SER A 27 9.61 8.19 20.79
CA SER A 27 9.17 9.59 20.71
C SER A 27 8.24 9.86 19.52
N VAL A 28 7.06 10.41 19.83
CA VAL A 28 6.29 11.47 19.12
C VAL A 28 4.78 11.17 18.96
N ASN A 29 3.95 12.04 19.54
CA ASN A 29 2.50 12.22 19.32
C ASN A 29 2.27 12.83 17.91
N LYS A 30 1.52 12.21 16.99
CA LYS A 30 0.04 12.20 16.84
C LYS A 30 -0.57 13.58 16.54
N ASP A 31 -0.18 14.16 15.41
CA ASP A 31 -0.88 14.08 14.12
C ASP A 31 0.25 14.04 13.07
N PHE A 32 -0.02 13.83 11.78
CA PHE A 32 0.98 13.68 10.71
C PHE A 32 1.66 12.30 10.62
N ILE A 33 1.70 11.75 9.40
CA ILE A 33 2.70 10.75 9.04
C ILE A 33 4.01 11.52 8.78
N CYS A 34 4.78 11.73 9.86
CA CYS A 34 6.19 12.14 9.83
C CYS A 34 7.08 10.91 10.14
N ILE A 35 8.15 10.71 9.38
CA ILE A 35 9.37 10.04 9.87
C ILE A 35 10.38 11.17 10.14
N PRO A 36 11.07 11.18 11.30
CA PRO A 36 11.83 12.33 11.77
C PRO A 36 12.92 12.81 10.81
N ASN A 37 12.99 14.14 10.67
CA ASN A 37 14.18 14.82 10.22
C ASN A 37 15.09 15.06 11.45
N LYS A 38 15.93 14.07 11.73
CA LYS A 38 17.21 14.26 12.39
C LYS A 38 18.08 13.08 11.99
N GLU A 39 19.18 13.40 11.32
CA GLU A 39 20.26 12.50 10.94
C GLU A 39 20.44 11.36 11.96
N PHE A 40 19.91 10.16 11.67
CA PHE A 40 20.14 9.00 12.53
C PHE A 40 20.58 7.75 11.77
N ILE A 41 20.35 7.66 10.44
CA ILE A 41 20.82 6.54 9.62
C ILE A 41 21.21 7.08 8.23
N SER A 42 22.45 6.85 7.78
CA SER A 42 22.88 7.28 6.44
C SER A 42 22.09 6.54 5.35
N GLY A 43 21.71 7.25 4.29
CA GLY A 43 21.04 6.66 3.12
C GLY A 43 19.51 6.57 3.20
N ILE A 44 18.88 7.00 4.30
CA ILE A 44 17.42 7.10 4.41
C ILE A 44 17.01 8.58 4.44
N SER A 45 16.15 8.98 3.50
CA SER A 45 15.50 10.28 3.42
C SER A 45 14.03 10.14 3.77
N CYS A 46 13.48 11.13 4.46
CA CYS A 46 12.09 11.13 4.93
C CYS A 46 11.35 12.32 4.34
N VAL A 47 10.16 12.06 3.78
CA VAL A 47 9.29 13.11 3.23
C VAL A 47 7.97 13.05 3.99
N CYS A 48 7.60 14.16 4.63
CA CYS A 48 6.25 14.35 5.15
C CYS A 48 5.38 14.90 4.02
N SER A 49 4.34 14.16 3.66
CA SER A 49 3.45 14.52 2.56
C SER A 49 2.04 13.98 2.80
N ASP A 50 1.05 14.69 2.28
CA ASP A 50 -0.32 14.22 2.22
C ASP A 50 -0.46 13.20 1.08
N LEU A 51 -0.72 11.94 1.42
CA LEU A 51 -0.77 10.84 0.45
C LEU A 51 -1.84 11.08 -0.62
N THR A 52 -2.89 11.86 -0.33
CA THR A 52 -3.96 12.16 -1.29
C THR A 52 -3.50 13.03 -2.46
N ASN A 53 -2.38 13.76 -2.32
CA ASN A 53 -1.86 14.63 -3.37
C ASN A 53 -0.36 14.48 -3.65
N LEU A 54 0.45 14.00 -2.72
CA LEU A 54 1.90 13.87 -2.79
C LEU A 54 2.61 15.09 -3.40
N LYS A 55 2.20 16.31 -2.99
CA LYS A 55 2.64 17.57 -3.65
C LYS A 55 4.14 17.83 -3.57
N GLU A 56 4.83 17.27 -2.58
CA GLU A 56 6.28 17.35 -2.40
C GLU A 56 7.06 16.43 -3.34
N ILE A 57 6.37 15.54 -4.06
CA ILE A 57 6.98 14.56 -4.97
C ILE A 57 6.55 14.85 -6.41
N GLU A 58 7.55 15.08 -7.26
CA GLU A 58 7.36 15.33 -8.69
C GLU A 58 6.68 14.14 -9.38
N ASN A 59 5.88 14.44 -10.41
CA ASN A 59 5.33 13.41 -11.28
C ASN A 59 6.47 12.57 -11.87
N GLU A 60 6.27 11.27 -12.02
CA GLU A 60 7.21 10.40 -12.73
C GLU A 60 8.66 10.51 -12.23
N SER A 61 8.84 10.62 -10.92
CA SER A 61 10.15 10.74 -10.27
C SER A 61 10.52 9.52 -9.42
N VAL A 62 9.54 8.69 -9.06
CA VAL A 62 9.68 7.56 -8.15
C VAL A 62 9.90 6.25 -8.91
N GLU A 63 10.91 5.46 -8.53
CA GLU A 63 11.19 4.15 -9.12
C GLU A 63 10.35 3.05 -8.49
N SER A 64 10.20 3.08 -7.17
CA SER A 64 9.30 2.19 -6.45
C SER A 64 8.63 2.87 -5.26
N PHE A 65 7.39 2.44 -4.99
CA PHE A 65 6.56 2.92 -3.90
C PHE A 65 5.91 1.73 -3.22
N SER A 66 6.02 1.61 -1.89
CA SER A 66 5.32 0.60 -1.10
C SER A 66 4.32 1.26 -0.16
N CYS A 67 3.13 0.68 0.02
CA CYS A 67 2.12 1.16 0.96
C CYS A 67 1.37 -0.01 1.59
N LEU A 68 1.77 -0.39 2.80
CA LEU A 68 1.35 -1.62 3.45
C LEU A 68 0.44 -1.31 4.65
N GLY A 69 -0.82 -1.77 4.58
CA GLY A 69 -1.77 -1.77 5.70
C GLY A 69 -2.68 -0.55 5.80
N ILE A 70 -2.23 0.63 5.38
CA ILE A 70 -2.97 1.87 5.69
C ILE A 70 -4.08 2.25 4.70
N ILE A 71 -4.09 1.74 3.47
CA ILE A 71 -5.00 2.23 2.39
C ILE A 71 -6.48 2.15 2.81
N GLY A 72 -6.87 1.07 3.48
CA GLY A 72 -8.26 0.88 3.94
C GLY A 72 -8.71 1.89 4.99
N LEU A 73 -7.76 2.49 5.71
CA LEU A 73 -7.97 3.42 6.82
C LEU A 73 -8.05 4.88 6.38
N LEU A 74 -7.51 5.20 5.20
CA LEU A 74 -7.38 6.57 4.73
C LEU A 74 -8.73 7.30 4.67
N GLY A 75 -8.77 8.48 5.29
CA GLY A 75 -9.93 9.38 5.31
C GLY A 75 -11.10 8.92 6.17
N LEU A 76 -10.87 7.97 7.08
CA LEU A 76 -11.83 7.59 8.11
C LEU A 76 -11.68 8.40 9.41
N GLY A 77 -10.69 9.32 9.48
CA GLY A 77 -10.43 10.11 10.67
C GLY A 77 -9.83 9.31 11.84
N GLN A 78 -9.25 8.14 11.54
CA GLN A 78 -8.66 7.26 12.56
C GLN A 78 -7.51 7.92 13.32
N TYR A 79 -6.82 8.86 12.67
CA TYR A 79 -5.67 9.56 13.24
C TYR A 79 -5.98 11.03 13.54
N GLY A 80 -7.26 11.40 13.71
CA GLY A 80 -7.68 12.79 13.87
C GLY A 80 -7.67 13.59 12.55
N ASP A 81 -7.37 12.95 11.43
CA ASP A 81 -7.44 13.52 10.09
C ASP A 81 -8.89 13.90 9.71
N PRO A 82 -9.09 14.93 8.87
CA PRO A 82 -10.41 15.24 8.34
C PRO A 82 -11.01 14.03 7.62
N ILE A 83 -12.27 13.72 7.92
CA ILE A 83 -12.99 12.66 7.23
C ILE A 83 -13.07 13.01 5.73
N ASN A 84 -12.52 12.12 4.91
CA ASN A 84 -12.54 12.22 3.46
C ASN A 84 -12.78 10.82 2.86
N PRO A 85 -14.02 10.47 2.51
CA PRO A 85 -14.35 9.13 2.00
C PRO A 85 -13.56 8.71 0.76
N SER A 86 -13.05 9.67 -0.02
CA SER A 86 -12.28 9.47 -1.25
C SER A 86 -10.76 9.46 -1.03
N ALA A 87 -10.26 9.63 0.20
CA ALA A 87 -8.82 9.74 0.47
C ALA A 87 -8.03 8.49 0.03
N TRP A 88 -8.59 7.30 0.18
CA TRP A 88 -7.95 6.05 -0.27
C TRP A 88 -7.73 6.03 -1.79
N GLU A 89 -8.73 6.47 -2.55
CA GLU A 89 -8.69 6.53 -4.01
C GLU A 89 -7.71 7.62 -4.49
N GLN A 90 -7.82 8.82 -3.92
CA GLN A 90 -6.90 9.93 -4.19
C GLN A 90 -5.44 9.54 -3.89
N SER A 91 -5.23 8.73 -2.86
CA SER A 91 -3.90 8.24 -2.49
C SER A 91 -3.34 7.23 -3.50
N LEU A 92 -4.16 6.28 -3.97
CA LEU A 92 -3.78 5.36 -5.05
C LEU A 92 -3.43 6.11 -6.33
N LEU A 93 -4.24 7.10 -6.71
CA LEU A 93 -3.99 7.93 -7.89
C LEU A 93 -2.71 8.79 -7.75
N SER A 94 -2.45 9.33 -6.56
CA SER A 94 -1.23 10.09 -6.28
C SER A 94 0.01 9.21 -6.30
N MET A 95 -0.04 8.00 -5.76
CA MET A 95 1.04 7.02 -5.88
C MET A 95 1.30 6.64 -7.35
N GLN A 96 0.25 6.38 -8.13
CA GLN A 96 0.35 6.14 -9.58
C GLN A 96 0.97 7.34 -10.32
N ARG A 97 0.63 8.58 -9.93
CA ARG A 97 1.16 9.82 -10.54
C ARG A 97 2.68 9.95 -10.35
N VAL A 98 3.18 9.75 -9.13
CA VAL A 98 4.59 9.99 -8.81
C VAL A 98 5.54 8.93 -9.36
N LEU A 99 5.05 7.71 -9.63
CA LEU A 99 5.86 6.64 -10.22
C LEU A 99 6.30 6.96 -11.65
N LYS A 100 7.53 6.60 -12.01
CA LYS A 100 8.04 6.58 -13.39
C LYS A 100 7.34 5.48 -14.20
N SER A 101 7.32 5.58 -15.53
CA SER A 101 6.98 4.42 -16.38
C SER A 101 7.95 3.27 -16.07
N GLY A 102 7.41 2.06 -15.93
CA GLY A 102 8.12 0.88 -15.43
C GLY A 102 8.32 0.85 -13.90
N GLY A 103 7.94 1.91 -13.19
CA GLY A 103 8.04 1.99 -11.73
C GLY A 103 7.08 1.05 -11.02
N LYS A 104 7.42 0.64 -9.81
CA LYS A 104 6.73 -0.42 -9.05
C LYS A 104 5.91 0.12 -7.90
N LEU A 105 4.68 -0.37 -7.76
CA LEU A 105 3.82 -0.10 -6.61
C LEU A 105 3.51 -1.40 -5.87
N LEU A 106 4.00 -1.55 -4.64
CA LEU A 106 3.66 -2.66 -3.76
C LEU A 106 2.64 -2.21 -2.71
N ILE A 107 1.48 -2.84 -2.63
CA ILE A 107 0.48 -2.52 -1.61
C ILE A 107 0.05 -3.73 -0.81
N ALA A 108 -0.26 -3.51 0.47
CA ALA A 108 -0.97 -4.50 1.30
C ALA A 108 -2.34 -3.94 1.67
N VAL A 109 -3.41 -4.63 1.27
CA VAL A 109 -4.79 -4.20 1.45
C VAL A 109 -5.72 -5.37 1.77
N GLN A 110 -6.81 -5.10 2.48
CA GLN A 110 -7.87 -6.09 2.68
C GLN A 110 -8.69 -6.25 1.39
N ILE A 111 -8.73 -7.47 0.87
CA ILE A 111 -9.53 -7.86 -0.28
C ILE A 111 -10.68 -8.77 0.15
N GLY A 112 -11.84 -8.63 -0.49
CA GLY A 112 -12.97 -9.52 -0.29
C GLY A 112 -13.92 -9.56 -1.48
N LYS A 113 -14.96 -10.39 -1.36
CA LYS A 113 -15.98 -10.60 -2.41
C LYS A 113 -16.79 -9.34 -2.77
N LYS A 114 -16.82 -8.34 -1.90
CA LYS A 114 -17.55 -7.07 -2.07
C LYS A 114 -16.80 -5.93 -1.38
N ASP A 115 -17.03 -4.70 -1.84
CA ASP A 115 -16.53 -3.51 -1.15
C ASP A 115 -17.32 -3.34 0.16
N VAL A 116 -16.64 -3.22 1.29
CA VAL A 116 -17.24 -3.06 2.62
C VAL A 116 -16.48 -1.97 3.38
N LEU A 117 -17.23 -1.08 4.02
CA LEU A 117 -16.70 -0.24 5.10
C LEU A 117 -17.10 -0.88 6.44
N GLN A 118 -16.11 -1.26 7.25
CA GLN A 118 -16.31 -1.80 8.59
C GLN A 118 -16.08 -0.71 9.62
N PHE A 119 -17.09 -0.48 10.48
CA PHE A 119 -16.98 0.46 11.59
C PHE A 119 -15.80 0.07 12.47
N ASN A 120 -14.89 1.02 12.71
CA ASN A 120 -13.68 0.86 13.55
C ASN A 120 -12.66 -0.19 13.05
N SER A 121 -12.72 -0.62 11.77
CA SER A 121 -11.73 -1.56 11.21
C SER A 121 -11.19 -1.16 9.83
N GLY A 122 -11.90 -0.32 9.08
CA GLY A 122 -11.43 0.15 7.78
C GLY A 122 -12.24 -0.38 6.61
N ARG A 123 -11.64 -0.34 5.42
CA ARG A 123 -12.27 -0.81 4.17
C ARG A 123 -11.72 -2.16 3.74
N ILE A 124 -12.61 -3.00 3.24
CA ILE A 124 -12.33 -4.19 2.44
C ILE A 124 -12.72 -3.85 1.00
N PHE A 125 -11.82 -4.11 0.06
CA PHE A 125 -12.04 -3.80 -1.35
C PHE A 125 -12.26 -5.08 -2.16
N ARG A 126 -13.02 -5.01 -3.25
CA ARG A 126 -12.86 -5.99 -4.32
C ARG A 126 -11.49 -5.75 -4.97
N LEU A 127 -10.81 -6.83 -5.38
CA LEU A 127 -9.59 -6.72 -6.18
C LEU A 127 -9.81 -5.84 -7.41
N LYS A 128 -10.97 -6.00 -8.06
CA LYS A 128 -11.37 -5.18 -9.21
C LYS A 128 -11.41 -3.68 -8.89
N THR A 129 -11.90 -3.28 -7.71
CA THR A 129 -11.99 -1.87 -7.30
C THR A 129 -10.60 -1.22 -7.28
N ILE A 130 -9.60 -1.93 -6.73
CA ILE A 130 -8.21 -1.45 -6.71
C ILE A 130 -7.64 -1.36 -8.13
N CYS A 131 -7.82 -2.39 -8.95
CA CYS A 131 -7.34 -2.41 -10.33
C CYS A 131 -8.02 -1.33 -11.19
N ASP A 132 -9.30 -1.03 -10.97
CA ASP A 132 -10.04 0.00 -11.71
C ASP A 132 -9.51 1.41 -11.38
N VAL A 133 -9.10 1.67 -10.14
CA VAL A 133 -8.48 2.94 -9.74
C VAL A 133 -7.05 3.06 -10.30
N LEU A 134 -6.28 1.97 -10.23
CA LEU A 134 -4.91 1.89 -10.75
C LEU A 134 -4.89 1.54 -12.26
N ASN A 135 -5.69 2.25 -13.06
CA ASN A 135 -5.94 1.95 -14.47
C ASN A 135 -4.75 2.23 -15.42
N TYR A 136 -3.71 2.92 -14.97
CA TYR A 136 -2.45 3.09 -15.71
C TYR A 136 -1.35 2.15 -15.20
N MET A 137 -1.75 1.11 -14.48
CA MET A 137 -0.82 0.15 -13.89
C MET A 137 -1.17 -1.27 -14.33
N ARG A 138 -0.14 -2.08 -14.57
CA ARG A 138 -0.25 -3.50 -14.85
C ARG A 138 -0.06 -4.27 -13.55
N LEU A 139 -1.03 -5.10 -13.18
CA LEU A 139 -0.87 -6.08 -12.10
C LEU A 139 0.19 -7.11 -12.51
N ILE A 140 1.28 -7.22 -11.74
CA ILE A 140 2.39 -8.12 -12.05
C ILE A 140 2.63 -9.21 -11.01
N ASP A 141 2.19 -9.00 -9.76
CA ASP A 141 2.21 -10.04 -8.73
C ASP A 141 1.02 -9.87 -7.78
N LEU A 142 0.44 -10.98 -7.34
CA LEU A 142 -0.67 -11.03 -6.42
C LEU A 142 -0.51 -12.23 -5.50
N ASN A 143 -0.39 -11.95 -4.21
CA ASN A 143 -0.31 -12.94 -3.17
C ASN A 143 -1.34 -12.63 -2.07
N PHE A 144 -1.63 -13.60 -1.23
CA PHE A 144 -2.36 -13.38 0.02
C PHE A 144 -1.68 -14.05 1.20
N ILE A 145 -1.98 -13.53 2.39
CA ILE A 145 -1.59 -14.13 3.66
C ILE A 145 -2.83 -14.79 4.24
N ASN A 146 -2.74 -16.07 4.57
CA ASN A 146 -3.83 -16.77 5.23
C ASN A 146 -3.81 -16.44 6.72
N ASN A 147 -4.92 -15.98 7.31
CA ASN A 147 -4.95 -15.52 8.71
C ASN A 147 -4.61 -16.63 9.74
N HIS A 148 -4.56 -17.90 9.32
CA HIS A 148 -4.22 -19.04 10.17
C HIS A 148 -2.74 -19.45 10.14
N GLU A 149 -1.99 -19.01 9.12
CA GLU A 149 -0.61 -19.43 8.86
C GLU A 149 0.16 -18.21 8.34
N LEU A 150 1.36 -17.93 8.86
CA LEU A 150 2.20 -16.82 8.37
C LEU A 150 2.79 -17.08 6.96
N ASP A 151 2.15 -17.96 6.18
CA ASP A 151 2.54 -18.35 4.85
C ASP A 151 1.93 -17.42 3.79
N VAL A 152 2.71 -17.19 2.74
CA VAL A 152 2.34 -16.35 1.59
C VAL A 152 1.94 -17.25 0.43
N TYR A 153 0.74 -17.06 -0.08
CA TYR A 153 0.15 -17.86 -1.14
C TYR A 153 0.05 -17.05 -2.43
N ASN A 154 0.75 -17.50 -3.48
CA ASN A 154 0.73 -16.83 -4.77
C ASN A 154 -0.55 -17.15 -5.58
N CYS A 155 -1.20 -16.11 -6.11
CA CYS A 155 -2.34 -16.22 -7.01
C CYS A 155 -1.95 -15.99 -8.47
N LEU A 156 -1.10 -15.00 -8.72
CA LEU A 156 -0.70 -14.57 -10.04
C LEU A 156 0.69 -13.95 -9.97
N TYR A 157 1.54 -14.20 -10.97
CA TYR A 157 2.77 -13.46 -11.20
C TYR A 157 3.07 -13.36 -12.70
N VAL A 158 3.89 -12.38 -13.10
CA VAL A 158 4.37 -12.24 -14.47
C VAL A 158 5.82 -12.70 -14.56
N ASN A 159 6.11 -13.64 -15.46
CA ASN A 159 7.45 -14.11 -15.77
C ASN A 159 7.65 -14.11 -17.29
N ASP A 160 8.72 -13.49 -17.79
CA ASP A 160 9.01 -13.33 -19.23
C ASP A 160 7.81 -12.83 -20.05
N ASN A 161 7.11 -11.80 -19.56
CA ASN A 161 5.87 -11.24 -20.13
C ASN A 161 4.69 -12.22 -20.23
N LYS A 162 4.77 -13.39 -19.56
CA LYS A 162 3.67 -14.35 -19.45
C LYS A 162 3.07 -14.29 -18.06
N THR A 163 1.75 -14.15 -17.99
CA THR A 163 1.02 -14.22 -16.73
C THR A 163 0.82 -15.67 -16.33
N MET A 164 1.40 -16.04 -15.20
CA MET A 164 1.22 -17.32 -14.53
C MET A 164 0.13 -17.16 -13.49
N VAL A 165 -0.88 -18.04 -13.51
CA VAL A 165 -2.02 -17.96 -12.58
C VAL A 165 -2.23 -19.28 -11.87
N ASN A 166 -2.18 -19.26 -10.55
CA ASN A 166 -2.67 -20.35 -9.73
C ASN A 166 -4.19 -20.19 -9.56
N LYS A 167 -4.95 -20.94 -10.36
CA LYS A 167 -6.43 -20.87 -10.39
C LYS A 167 -7.06 -21.18 -9.03
N GLN A 168 -6.50 -22.13 -8.28
CA GLN A 168 -7.02 -22.52 -6.97
C GLN A 168 -6.86 -21.38 -5.97
N ASN A 169 -5.66 -20.81 -5.89
CA ASN A 169 -5.37 -19.70 -4.98
C ASN A 169 -6.15 -18.44 -5.38
N MET A 170 -6.26 -18.14 -6.67
CA MET A 170 -7.09 -17.03 -7.17
C MET A 170 -8.57 -17.22 -6.78
N GLN A 171 -9.12 -18.41 -6.98
CA GLN A 171 -10.50 -18.70 -6.59
C GLN A 171 -10.68 -18.61 -5.07
N TYR A 172 -9.70 -19.06 -4.29
CA TYR A 172 -9.73 -18.94 -2.83
C TYR A 172 -9.78 -17.47 -2.39
N LEU A 173 -8.83 -16.65 -2.87
CA LEU A 173 -8.76 -15.21 -2.58
C LEU A 173 -10.08 -14.49 -2.87
N LEU A 174 -10.64 -14.70 -4.06
CA LEU A 174 -11.84 -13.98 -4.53
C LEU A 174 -13.12 -14.38 -3.80
N ASN A 175 -13.13 -15.51 -3.09
CA ASN A 175 -14.27 -15.99 -2.32
C ASN A 175 -14.21 -15.64 -0.82
N GLN A 176 -13.12 -15.03 -0.34
CA GLN A 176 -13.02 -14.61 1.05
C GLN A 176 -13.91 -13.40 1.37
N ASP A 177 -14.40 -13.34 2.60
CA ASP A 177 -15.06 -12.15 3.13
C ASP A 177 -14.08 -11.01 3.41
N SER A 178 -12.89 -11.36 3.90
CA SER A 178 -11.74 -10.46 4.08
C SER A 178 -10.46 -11.28 4.11
N ILE A 179 -9.45 -10.84 3.37
CA ILE A 179 -8.11 -11.42 3.40
C ILE A 179 -7.06 -10.36 3.05
N THR A 180 -5.90 -10.41 3.70
CA THR A 180 -4.79 -9.53 3.37
C THR A 180 -4.17 -9.95 2.05
N ALA A 181 -4.28 -9.10 1.03
CA ALA A 181 -3.61 -9.28 -0.24
C ALA A 181 -2.35 -8.40 -0.32
N LEU A 182 -1.27 -8.98 -0.83
CA LEU A 182 -0.06 -8.28 -1.25
C LEU A 182 -0.10 -8.18 -2.77
N ILE A 183 -0.11 -6.96 -3.27
CA ILE A 183 -0.36 -6.69 -4.69
C ILE A 183 0.78 -5.82 -5.23
N GLU A 184 1.46 -6.31 -6.26
CA GLU A 184 2.48 -5.53 -6.96
C GLU A 184 1.98 -5.12 -8.35
N PHE A 185 2.13 -3.84 -8.63
CA PHE A 185 1.80 -3.23 -9.91
C PHE A 185 3.05 -2.61 -10.55
N GLU A 186 3.06 -2.54 -11.87
CA GLU A 186 4.04 -1.81 -12.66
C GLU A 186 3.35 -0.70 -13.47
N LYS A 187 3.87 0.52 -13.44
CA LYS A 187 3.32 1.63 -14.21
C LYS A 187 3.59 1.46 -15.70
N ILE A 188 2.56 1.66 -16.51
CA ILE A 188 2.62 1.63 -17.98
C ILE A 188 3.11 2.99 -18.49
#